data_AF-A0A367KF77-F1
#
_entry.id   AF-A0A367KF77-F1
#
_cell.length_a   1.000
_cell.length_b   1.000
_cell.length_c   1.000
_cell.angle_alpha   90.00
_cell.angle_beta   90.00
_cell.angle_gamma   90.00
#
_symmetry.space_group_name_H-M   'P 1'
#
loop_
_entity.id
_entity.type
_entity.pdbx_description
1 polymer ?
#
loop_
_entity_poly.entity_id
_entity_poly.type
_entity_poly.pdbx_seq_one_letter_code
_entity_poly.pdbx_strand_id
1 'polypeptide(L)'
;MHNNTPYLLQLPFDVIADISQYLDLCSRTSLMDTCRHMRHLFLSSKYLWKRIVFDVNMNDLSRTYSSLRKLGDSNGLRQLVQEVVMDDCDDPDLSPLIMLIKFPNLRVLSARNRKDTTNIEVDIKLLQEMLKFGHIKPKSLPIERVNIYHYYMDYEPHLYTYQKTWNRLSIHPHVELDIKICGYISEDEKENEIERDLSLLEQQIRRLQMQLNNGRPTPSEDVYTERCQRIISVHASCWSCGYHFERCFRCVSVCNGCGLKRIPPMANDNQLRLKQRQQRAAYRQPALVDEDEFSVFG
;
A
#
# COMPACT_ATOMS: atom_id res chain seq x y z
N MET A 1 30.01 38.89 19.65
CA MET A 1 28.64 38.61 19.14
C MET A 1 28.55 37.12 18.88
N HIS A 2 27.79 36.39 19.70
CA HIS A 2 27.62 34.95 19.50
C HIS A 2 26.77 34.70 18.25
N ASN A 3 27.34 34.02 17.27
CA ASN A 3 26.65 33.52 16.09
C ASN A 3 25.65 32.45 16.52
N ASN A 4 24.44 32.85 16.88
CA ASN A 4 23.30 31.96 16.99
C ASN A 4 22.80 31.63 15.58
N THR A 5 23.61 30.95 14.78
CA THR A 5 23.08 30.23 13.62
C THR A 5 22.06 29.24 14.16
N PRO A 6 20.80 29.25 13.70
CA PRO A 6 19.79 28.33 14.21
C PRO A 6 20.31 26.89 14.04
N TYR A 7 20.25 26.10 15.11
CA TYR A 7 20.82 24.75 15.22
C TYR A 7 20.51 23.85 14.01
N LEU A 8 19.36 24.07 13.36
CA LEU A 8 18.94 23.34 12.16
C LEU A 8 19.87 23.55 10.94
N LEU A 9 20.45 24.73 10.76
CA LEU A 9 21.37 25.03 9.64
C LEU A 9 22.79 24.50 9.87
N GLN A 10 23.09 24.04 11.09
CA GLN A 10 24.37 23.41 11.42
C GLN A 10 24.36 21.90 11.13
N LEU A 11 23.18 21.32 10.92
CA LEU A 11 23.06 19.90 10.59
C LEU A 11 23.56 19.64 9.16
N PRO A 12 24.26 18.51 8.93
CA PRO A 12 24.59 18.06 7.58
C PRO A 12 23.32 17.91 6.73
N PHE A 13 23.45 18.22 5.44
CA PHE A 13 22.30 18.12 4.52
C PHE A 13 21.69 16.72 4.52
N ASP A 14 22.49 15.66 4.62
CA ASP A 14 22.01 14.28 4.62
C ASP A 14 21.04 14.00 5.78
N VAL A 15 21.29 14.58 6.96
CA VAL A 15 20.42 14.45 8.13
C VAL A 15 19.10 15.20 7.90
N ILE A 16 19.18 16.42 7.36
CA ILE A 16 17.98 17.21 7.01
C ILE A 16 17.17 16.49 5.93
N ALA A 17 17.85 15.91 4.95
CA ALA A 17 17.23 15.16 3.88
C ALA A 17 16.53 13.91 4.40
N ASP A 18 17.16 13.18 5.31
CA ASP A 18 16.58 12.02 5.98
C ASP A 18 15.31 12.38 6.76
N ILE A 19 15.36 13.42 7.59
CA ILE A 19 14.18 13.94 8.30
C ILE A 19 13.07 14.32 7.31
N SER A 20 13.44 14.96 6.20
CA SER A 20 12.50 15.46 5.20
C SER A 20 11.73 14.36 4.45
N GLN A 21 12.26 13.12 4.41
CA GLN A 21 11.57 11.96 3.82
C GLN A 21 10.30 11.59 4.59
N TYR A 22 10.25 11.90 5.89
CA TYR A 22 9.11 11.63 6.76
C TYR A 22 8.09 12.77 6.80
N LEU A 23 8.38 13.90 6.16
CA LEU A 23 7.47 15.03 6.08
C LEU A 23 6.51 14.89 4.90
N ASP A 24 5.26 15.32 5.12
CA ASP A 24 4.28 15.52 4.06
C ASP A 24 4.69 16.69 3.13
N LEU A 25 4.03 16.79 1.98
CA LEU A 25 4.31 17.79 0.95
C LEU A 25 4.25 19.22 1.48
N CYS A 26 3.26 19.56 2.31
CA CYS A 26 3.08 20.91 2.83
C CYS A 26 4.17 21.24 3.85
N SER A 27 4.49 20.30 4.75
CA SER A 27 5.59 20.49 5.71
C SER A 27 6.94 20.61 5.02
N ARG A 28 7.21 19.76 4.02
CA ARG A 28 8.46 19.77 3.25
C ARG A 28 8.64 21.07 2.46
N THR A 29 7.59 21.55 1.81
CA THR A 29 7.63 22.86 1.11
C THR A 29 7.75 24.03 2.08
N SER A 30 7.18 23.95 3.27
CA SER A 30 7.37 24.98 4.32
C SER A 30 8.82 25.02 4.81
N LEU A 31 9.44 23.85 5.01
CA LEU A 31 10.85 23.75 5.38
C LEU A 31 11.78 24.31 4.28
N MET A 32 11.50 23.97 3.02
CA MET A 32 12.19 24.54 1.85
C MET A 32 12.11 26.08 1.85
N ASP A 33 10.97 26.66 2.24
CA ASP A 33 10.77 28.10 2.23
C ASP A 33 11.26 28.84 3.48
N THR A 34 11.81 28.13 4.46
CA THR A 34 12.29 28.72 5.72
C THR A 34 13.45 29.70 5.49
N CYS A 35 14.40 29.37 4.60
CA CYS A 35 15.49 30.28 4.22
C CYS A 35 16.04 29.97 2.82
N ARG A 36 16.83 30.89 2.26
CA ARG A 36 17.42 30.74 0.91
C ARG A 36 18.33 29.51 0.79
N HIS A 37 19.06 29.19 1.85
CA HIS A 37 19.95 28.03 1.91
C HIS A 37 19.16 26.72 1.82
N MET A 38 18.12 26.54 2.64
CA MET A 38 17.22 25.39 2.57
C MET A 38 16.55 25.30 1.20
N ARG A 39 16.08 26.42 0.64
CA ARG A 39 15.49 26.43 -0.70
C ARG A 39 16.46 25.88 -1.75
N HIS A 40 17.71 26.33 -1.75
CA HIS A 40 18.72 25.84 -2.69
C HIS A 40 19.01 24.34 -2.50
N LEU A 41 19.18 23.88 -1.26
CA LEU A 41 19.42 22.47 -0.95
C LEU A 41 18.28 21.56 -1.40
N PHE A 42 17.03 21.96 -1.15
CA PHE A 42 15.86 21.17 -1.52
C PHE A 42 15.65 21.15 -3.03
N LEU A 43 15.76 22.30 -3.71
CA LEU A 43 15.60 22.36 -5.17
C LEU A 43 16.70 21.60 -5.92
N SER A 44 17.91 21.52 -5.37
CA SER A 44 19.03 20.78 -5.97
C SER A 44 18.95 19.26 -5.73
N SER A 45 18.26 18.83 -4.68
CA SER A 45 18.16 17.41 -4.34
C SER A 45 17.09 16.69 -5.14
N LYS A 46 17.53 15.85 -6.09
CA LYS A 46 16.61 15.02 -6.88
C LYS A 46 15.90 13.95 -6.06
N TYR A 47 16.54 13.49 -5.00
CA TYR A 47 16.07 12.36 -4.20
C TYR A 47 14.85 12.74 -3.34
N LEU A 48 14.86 13.94 -2.76
CA LEU A 48 13.79 14.40 -1.86
C LEU A 48 12.42 14.49 -2.51
N TRP A 49 12.35 14.64 -3.82
CA TRP A 49 11.09 14.81 -4.56
C TRP A 49 10.61 13.54 -5.24
N LYS A 50 11.37 12.44 -5.18
CA LYS A 50 10.94 11.16 -5.77
C LYS A 50 9.65 10.65 -5.16
N ARG A 51 9.49 10.85 -3.85
CA ARG A 51 8.32 10.41 -3.08
C ARG A 51 7.64 11.60 -2.42
N ILE A 52 6.37 11.80 -2.69
CA ILE A 52 5.55 12.81 -2.02
C ILE A 52 4.44 12.15 -1.21
N VAL A 53 4.23 12.65 0.00
CA VAL A 53 3.20 12.17 0.92
C VAL A 53 2.23 13.31 1.15
N PHE A 54 0.94 13.01 1.06
CA PHE A 54 -0.13 13.91 1.42
C PHE A 54 -0.65 13.50 2.80
N ASP A 55 -0.81 14.49 3.66
CA ASP A 55 -1.51 14.35 4.93
C ASP A 55 -2.46 15.53 5.04
N VAL A 56 -3.72 15.28 4.66
CA VAL A 56 -4.78 16.30 4.63
C VAL A 56 -5.38 16.52 6.03
N ASN A 57 -5.22 15.56 6.95
CA ASN A 57 -5.66 15.75 8.34
C ASN A 57 -4.89 16.88 9.04
N MET A 58 -3.67 17.17 8.56
CA MET A 58 -2.80 18.22 9.08
C MET A 58 -2.77 19.48 8.20
N ASN A 59 -3.40 19.47 7.01
CA ASN A 59 -3.29 20.56 6.04
C ASN A 59 -4.57 20.77 5.22
N ASP A 60 -5.04 22.02 5.16
CA ASP A 60 -6.15 22.39 4.28
C ASP A 60 -5.80 22.21 2.79
N LEU A 61 -6.81 21.85 1.99
CA LEU A 61 -6.73 21.63 0.55
C LEU A 61 -6.04 22.78 -0.21
N SER A 62 -6.28 24.03 0.21
CA SER A 62 -5.64 25.23 -0.37
C SER A 62 -4.11 25.19 -0.25
N ARG A 63 -3.59 24.76 0.91
CA ARG A 63 -2.15 24.64 1.17
C ARG A 63 -1.54 23.51 0.34
N THR A 64 -2.28 22.42 0.18
CA THR A 64 -1.90 21.30 -0.70
C THR A 64 -1.75 21.77 -2.14
N TYR A 65 -2.74 22.47 -2.69
CA TYR A 65 -2.67 23.01 -4.06
C TYR A 65 -1.54 24.05 -4.23
N SER A 66 -1.34 24.93 -3.25
CA SER A 66 -0.21 25.88 -3.26
C SER A 66 1.15 25.18 -3.31
N SER A 67 1.31 24.12 -2.50
CA SER A 67 2.53 23.30 -2.48
C SER A 67 2.72 22.54 -3.79
N LEU A 68 1.64 22.01 -4.36
CA LEU A 68 1.64 21.34 -5.66
C LEU A 68 1.99 22.28 -6.82
N ARG A 69 1.70 23.59 -6.73
CA ARG A 69 2.13 24.57 -7.75
C ARG A 69 3.64 24.81 -7.74
N LYS A 70 4.30 24.62 -6.59
CA LYS A 70 5.76 24.75 -6.48
C LYS A 70 6.49 23.59 -7.16
N LEU A 71 5.83 22.44 -7.35
CA LEU A 71 6.31 21.34 -8.20
C LEU A 71 6.00 21.62 -9.67
N GLY A 72 6.59 22.70 -10.20
CA GLY A 72 6.37 23.16 -11.56
C GLY A 72 7.33 22.54 -12.58
N ASP A 73 7.09 22.82 -13.85
CA ASP A 73 8.01 22.43 -14.93
C ASP A 73 9.28 23.30 -14.94
N SER A 74 9.19 24.54 -14.43
CA SER A 74 10.30 25.50 -14.40
C SER A 74 11.49 25.08 -13.53
N ASN A 75 11.25 24.26 -12.50
CA ASN A 75 12.30 23.72 -11.63
C ASN A 75 12.55 22.23 -11.85
N GLY A 76 11.87 21.60 -12.81
CA GLY A 76 12.05 20.19 -13.14
C GLY A 76 11.59 19.20 -12.06
N LEU A 77 10.99 19.66 -10.97
CA LEU A 77 10.64 18.78 -9.84
C LEU A 77 9.48 17.84 -10.18
N ARG A 78 8.56 18.30 -11.01
CA ARG A 78 7.42 17.50 -11.49
C ARG A 78 7.87 16.18 -12.12
N GLN A 79 8.96 16.21 -12.88
CA GLN A 79 9.52 15.04 -13.58
C GLN A 79 10.21 14.06 -12.62
N LEU A 80 10.55 14.49 -11.40
CA LEU A 80 11.26 13.65 -10.44
C LEU A 80 10.33 12.77 -9.61
N VAL A 81 9.06 13.17 -9.46
CA VAL A 81 8.07 12.44 -8.65
C VAL A 81 7.77 11.08 -9.30
N GLN A 82 8.03 10.02 -8.55
CA GLN A 82 7.82 8.62 -8.94
C GLN A 82 6.85 7.90 -8.00
N GLU A 83 6.67 8.39 -6.78
CA GLU A 83 5.76 7.81 -5.79
C GLU A 83 4.90 8.91 -5.16
N VAL A 84 3.60 8.67 -5.13
CA VAL A 84 2.61 9.52 -4.46
C VAL A 84 1.88 8.68 -3.43
N VAL A 85 1.87 9.14 -2.19
CA VAL A 85 1.15 8.52 -1.09
C VAL A 85 0.10 9.48 -0.57
N MET A 86 -1.17 9.08 -0.68
CA MET A 86 -2.38 9.77 -0.28
C MET A 86 -3.21 8.87 0.64
N ASP A 87 -2.53 8.03 1.42
CA ASP A 87 -3.17 7.15 2.38
C ASP A 87 -3.88 8.00 3.45
N ASP A 88 -5.05 7.52 3.90
CA ASP A 88 -5.90 8.18 4.90
C ASP A 88 -6.39 9.61 4.50
N CYS A 89 -6.24 10.01 3.23
CA CYS A 89 -6.67 11.32 2.70
C CYS A 89 -8.09 11.25 2.09
N ASP A 90 -9.13 11.23 2.92
CA ASP A 90 -10.53 11.02 2.47
C ASP A 90 -11.26 12.30 2.00
N ASP A 91 -10.52 13.27 1.45
CA ASP A 91 -11.08 14.50 0.89
C ASP A 91 -11.68 14.23 -0.50
N PRO A 92 -12.98 14.54 -0.74
CA PRO A 92 -13.64 14.28 -2.01
C PRO A 92 -13.14 15.17 -3.15
N ASP A 93 -12.57 16.34 -2.86
CA ASP A 93 -12.08 17.29 -3.85
C ASP A 93 -10.65 16.96 -4.33
N LEU A 94 -10.02 15.93 -3.75
CA LEU A 94 -8.66 15.50 -4.08
C LEU A 94 -8.62 14.05 -4.58
N SER A 95 -8.94 13.86 -5.85
CA SER A 95 -8.85 12.55 -6.51
C SER A 95 -7.39 12.09 -6.72
N PRO A 96 -7.02 10.83 -6.38
CA PRO A 96 -5.71 10.28 -6.67
C PRO A 96 -5.38 10.21 -8.17
N LEU A 97 -6.39 10.06 -9.03
CA LEU A 97 -6.18 9.95 -10.47
C LEU A 97 -5.58 11.23 -11.08
N ILE A 98 -5.81 12.40 -10.48
CA ILE A 98 -5.22 13.65 -10.94
C ILE A 98 -3.68 13.64 -10.83
N MET A 99 -3.13 12.80 -9.95
CA MET A 99 -1.68 12.63 -9.80
C MET A 99 -1.05 11.97 -11.03
N LEU A 100 -1.78 11.14 -11.77
CA LEU A 100 -1.31 10.54 -13.02
C LEU A 100 -1.06 11.61 -14.10
N ILE A 101 -1.94 12.61 -14.15
CA ILE A 101 -1.82 13.74 -15.08
C ILE A 101 -0.71 14.69 -14.60
N LYS A 102 -0.67 14.92 -13.29
CA LYS A 102 0.27 15.86 -12.68
C LYS A 102 1.70 15.34 -12.70
N PHE A 103 1.96 14.04 -12.57
CA PHE A 103 3.33 13.51 -12.49
C PHE A 103 3.58 12.50 -13.61
N PRO A 104 4.30 12.90 -14.68
CA PRO A 104 4.44 12.06 -15.88
C PRO A 104 5.26 10.79 -15.64
N ASN A 105 6.12 10.78 -14.62
CA ASN A 105 7.00 9.65 -14.26
C ASN A 105 6.48 8.86 -13.04
N LEU A 106 5.19 8.99 -12.72
CA LEU A 106 4.59 8.31 -11.57
C LEU A 106 4.57 6.79 -11.77
N ARG A 107 5.23 6.07 -10.85
CA ARG A 107 5.33 4.61 -10.82
C ARG A 107 4.45 3.99 -9.75
N VAL A 108 4.30 4.67 -8.62
CA VAL A 108 3.53 4.16 -7.49
C VAL A 108 2.51 5.20 -7.06
N LEU A 109 1.24 4.79 -7.01
CA LEU A 109 0.14 5.58 -6.47
C LEU A 109 -0.47 4.84 -5.29
N SER A 110 -0.37 5.41 -4.10
CA SER A 110 -0.99 4.87 -2.89
C SER A 110 -2.09 5.80 -2.41
N ALA A 111 -3.27 5.25 -2.18
CA ALA A 111 -4.48 5.95 -1.73
C ALA A 111 -5.30 5.05 -0.80
N ARG A 112 -4.63 4.40 0.15
CA ARG A 112 -5.24 3.44 1.08
C ARG A 112 -6.17 4.13 2.07
N ASN A 113 -7.10 3.34 2.64
CA ASN A 113 -7.98 3.77 3.74
C ASN A 113 -8.86 5.00 3.46
N ARG A 114 -9.12 5.33 2.20
CA ARG A 114 -10.05 6.38 1.79
C ARG A 114 -11.48 5.81 1.71
N LYS A 115 -12.12 5.61 2.85
CA LYS A 115 -13.36 4.84 2.97
C LYS A 115 -14.51 5.46 2.19
N ASP A 116 -14.65 6.77 2.24
CA ASP A 116 -15.82 7.47 1.72
C ASP A 116 -15.62 7.90 0.25
N THR A 117 -14.37 8.03 -0.20
CA THR A 117 -14.04 8.53 -1.54
C THR A 117 -13.45 7.48 -2.50
N THR A 118 -13.13 6.26 -2.04
CA THR A 118 -12.70 5.18 -2.95
C THR A 118 -13.90 4.61 -3.70
N ASN A 119 -13.93 4.80 -5.02
CA ASN A 119 -14.96 4.20 -5.87
C ASN A 119 -14.33 3.66 -7.16
N ILE A 120 -14.09 2.35 -7.18
CA ILE A 120 -13.42 1.66 -8.28
C ILE A 120 -14.25 1.75 -9.57
N GLU A 121 -15.58 1.65 -9.51
CA GLU A 121 -16.44 1.77 -10.69
C GLU A 121 -16.29 3.13 -11.38
N VAL A 122 -16.32 4.20 -10.58
CA VAL A 122 -16.15 5.58 -11.07
C VAL A 122 -14.74 5.78 -11.62
N ASP A 123 -13.71 5.30 -10.92
CA ASP A 123 -12.32 5.38 -11.38
C ASP A 123 -12.12 4.67 -12.73
N ILE A 124 -12.73 3.49 -12.92
CA ILE A 124 -12.71 2.78 -14.21
C ILE A 124 -13.29 3.66 -15.32
N LYS A 125 -14.47 4.25 -15.10
CA LYS A 125 -15.13 5.10 -16.11
C LYS A 125 -14.26 6.28 -16.47
N LEU A 126 -13.70 6.99 -15.49
CA LEU A 126 -12.79 8.11 -15.70
C LEU A 126 -11.54 7.69 -16.49
N LEU A 127 -10.89 6.60 -16.10
CA LEU A 127 -9.70 6.10 -16.79
C LEU A 127 -9.99 5.69 -18.24
N GLN A 128 -11.16 5.08 -18.48
CA GLN A 128 -11.60 4.71 -19.83
C GLN A 128 -11.94 5.93 -20.68
N GLU A 129 -12.54 6.97 -20.10
CA GLU A 129 -12.78 8.25 -20.77
C GLU A 129 -11.47 8.95 -21.14
N MET A 130 -10.49 8.97 -20.23
CA MET A 130 -9.16 9.52 -20.49
C MET A 130 -8.46 8.81 -21.66
N LEU A 131 -8.64 7.49 -21.80
CA LEU A 131 -8.19 6.73 -22.97
C LEU A 131 -8.97 7.09 -24.24
N LYS A 132 -10.30 7.18 -24.13
CA LYS A 132 -11.19 7.43 -25.28
C LYS A 132 -10.96 8.81 -25.89
N PHE A 133 -10.78 9.83 -25.07
CA PHE A 133 -10.55 11.20 -25.50
C PHE A 133 -9.07 11.53 -25.76
N GLY A 134 -8.16 10.56 -25.58
CA GLY A 134 -6.74 10.72 -25.90
C GLY A 134 -5.96 11.58 -24.91
N HIS A 135 -6.50 11.87 -23.72
CA HIS A 135 -5.76 12.53 -22.64
C HIS A 135 -4.58 11.69 -22.16
N ILE A 136 -4.73 10.36 -22.20
CA ILE A 136 -3.65 9.40 -21.93
C ILE A 136 -3.60 8.41 -23.10
N LYS A 137 -2.39 8.16 -23.61
CA LYS A 137 -2.18 7.16 -24.65
C LYS A 137 -2.20 5.75 -24.03
N PRO A 138 -2.73 4.73 -24.70
CA PRO A 138 -2.56 3.36 -24.25
C PRO A 138 -1.07 3.02 -24.10
N LYS A 139 -0.73 2.19 -23.10
CA LYS A 139 0.65 1.75 -22.85
C LYS A 139 1.65 2.91 -22.77
N SER A 140 1.30 3.99 -22.07
CA SER A 140 2.16 5.19 -21.97
C SER A 140 2.57 5.56 -20.56
N LEU A 141 1.83 5.14 -19.54
CA LEU A 141 2.14 5.51 -18.15
C LEU A 141 3.19 4.56 -17.56
N PRO A 142 4.21 5.05 -16.84
CA PRO A 142 5.18 4.19 -16.15
C PRO A 142 4.65 3.61 -14.84
N ILE A 143 3.34 3.53 -14.65
CA ILE A 143 2.74 3.06 -13.40
C ILE A 143 2.99 1.56 -13.21
N GLU A 144 3.64 1.21 -12.12
CA GLU A 144 4.00 -0.16 -11.74
C GLU A 144 3.04 -0.69 -10.68
N ARG A 145 2.57 0.17 -9.76
CA ARG A 145 1.79 -0.24 -8.59
C ARG A 145 0.74 0.77 -8.16
N VAL A 146 -0.44 0.27 -7.80
CA VAL A 146 -1.56 1.06 -7.29
C VAL A 146 -2.08 0.43 -6.00
N ASN A 147 -2.02 1.18 -4.90
CA ASN A 147 -2.53 0.73 -3.60
C ASN A 147 -3.83 1.47 -3.27
N ILE A 148 -4.92 0.76 -3.08
CA ILE A 148 -6.26 1.33 -2.83
C ILE A 148 -7.04 0.58 -1.74
N TYR A 149 -6.42 -0.40 -1.07
CA TYR A 149 -7.09 -1.15 -0.02
C TYR A 149 -7.59 -0.24 1.12
N HIS A 150 -8.81 -0.51 1.59
CA HIS A 150 -9.31 0.00 2.87
C HIS A 150 -10.03 -1.12 3.64
N TYR A 151 -10.07 -1.02 4.97
CA TYR A 151 -10.55 -2.10 5.84
C TYR A 151 -12.01 -2.52 5.65
N TYR A 152 -12.82 -1.66 5.02
CA TYR A 152 -14.24 -1.88 4.78
C TYR A 152 -14.53 -2.41 3.37
N MET A 153 -13.51 -2.56 2.53
CA MET A 153 -13.63 -3.18 1.20
C MET A 153 -13.77 -4.69 1.38
N ASP A 154 -15.01 -5.17 1.49
CA ASP A 154 -15.30 -6.60 1.67
C ASP A 154 -15.59 -7.30 0.34
N TYR A 155 -16.22 -6.62 -0.62
CA TYR A 155 -16.55 -7.16 -1.95
C TYR A 155 -16.38 -6.08 -3.01
N GLU A 156 -15.79 -6.43 -4.15
CA GLU A 156 -15.59 -5.51 -5.28
C GLU A 156 -15.83 -6.24 -6.62
N PRO A 157 -16.99 -6.05 -7.26
CA PRO A 157 -17.33 -6.73 -8.51
C PRO A 157 -16.50 -6.23 -9.71
N HIS A 158 -15.95 -5.01 -9.67
CA HIS A 158 -15.25 -4.40 -10.79
C HIS A 158 -13.74 -4.61 -10.77
N LEU A 159 -13.20 -5.36 -9.80
CA LEU A 159 -11.76 -5.55 -9.62
C LEU A 159 -11.03 -6.04 -10.87
N TYR A 160 -11.61 -7.03 -11.58
CA TYR A 160 -11.02 -7.56 -12.81
C TYR A 160 -10.94 -6.48 -13.91
N THR A 161 -12.02 -5.73 -14.09
CA THR A 161 -12.08 -4.63 -15.06
C THR A 161 -11.11 -3.51 -14.68
N TYR A 162 -10.96 -3.23 -13.38
CA TYR A 162 -9.99 -2.27 -12.86
C TYR A 162 -8.56 -2.67 -13.20
N GLN A 163 -8.17 -3.91 -12.87
CA GLN A 163 -6.86 -4.48 -13.20
C GLN A 163 -6.58 -4.40 -14.71
N LYS A 164 -7.54 -4.78 -15.55
CA LYS A 164 -7.40 -4.74 -17.01
C LYS A 164 -7.23 -3.31 -17.53
N THR A 165 -7.94 -2.35 -16.94
CA THR A 165 -7.85 -0.92 -17.31
C THR A 165 -6.46 -0.38 -16.98
N TRP A 166 -5.92 -0.67 -15.79
CA TRP A 166 -4.56 -0.30 -15.42
C TRP A 166 -3.50 -0.94 -16.31
N ASN A 167 -3.61 -2.24 -16.58
CA ASN A 167 -2.69 -2.94 -17.48
C ASN A 167 -2.71 -2.32 -18.89
N ARG A 168 -3.84 -1.77 -19.36
CA ARG A 168 -3.94 -1.11 -20.67
C ARG A 168 -3.28 0.28 -20.69
N LEU A 169 -3.32 1.00 -19.57
CA LEU A 169 -2.72 2.33 -19.42
C LEU A 169 -1.20 2.26 -19.25
N SER A 170 -0.72 1.30 -18.47
CA SER A 170 0.68 1.16 -18.11
C SER A 170 1.54 0.62 -19.24
N ILE A 171 2.78 1.11 -19.37
CA ILE A 171 3.82 0.49 -20.21
C ILE A 171 4.14 -0.94 -19.77
N HIS A 172 3.94 -1.24 -18.49
CA HIS A 172 4.20 -2.54 -17.91
C HIS A 172 3.10 -3.55 -18.32
N PRO A 173 3.44 -4.85 -18.40
CA PRO A 173 2.45 -5.88 -18.75
C PRO A 173 1.39 -6.04 -17.65
N HIS A 174 1.79 -5.86 -16.39
CA HIS A 174 0.96 -6.01 -15.22
C HIS A 174 1.24 -4.87 -14.22
N VAL A 175 0.19 -4.27 -13.69
CA VAL A 175 0.26 -3.27 -12.60
C VAL A 175 -0.12 -3.96 -11.30
N GLU A 176 0.74 -3.88 -10.29
CA GLU A 176 0.47 -4.51 -8.99
C GLU A 176 -0.65 -3.76 -8.25
N LEU A 177 -1.67 -4.50 -7.82
CA LEU A 177 -2.69 -4.02 -6.88
C LEU A 177 -2.42 -4.57 -5.48
N ASP A 178 -2.71 -3.78 -4.45
CA ASP A 178 -2.57 -4.23 -3.06
C ASP A 178 -3.79 -4.99 -2.51
N ILE A 179 -4.73 -5.30 -3.38
CA ILE A 179 -5.96 -6.04 -3.11
C ILE A 179 -6.04 -7.30 -3.96
N LYS A 180 -6.58 -8.37 -3.39
CA LYS A 180 -6.86 -9.62 -4.10
C LYS A 180 -8.13 -10.28 -3.56
N ILE A 181 -8.70 -11.18 -4.34
CA ILE A 181 -9.84 -12.00 -3.93
C ILE A 181 -9.35 -13.08 -2.95
N CYS A 182 -10.14 -13.36 -1.93
CA CYS A 182 -9.86 -14.32 -0.88
C CYS A 182 -9.64 -15.72 -1.43
N GLY A 183 -8.47 -16.31 -1.20
CA GLY A 183 -8.13 -17.63 -1.71
C GLY A 183 -8.04 -17.69 -3.23
N TYR A 184 -8.00 -16.56 -3.92
CA TYR A 184 -7.69 -16.52 -5.34
C TYR A 184 -6.20 -16.76 -5.54
N ILE A 185 -5.92 -17.80 -6.30
CA ILE A 185 -4.61 -18.22 -6.76
C ILE A 185 -4.48 -17.67 -8.19
N SER A 186 -3.33 -17.09 -8.56
CA SER A 186 -3.14 -16.49 -9.89
C SER A 186 -3.30 -17.54 -10.99
N GLU A 187 -3.57 -17.15 -12.24
CA GLU A 187 -3.74 -18.15 -13.33
C GLU A 187 -2.49 -19.02 -13.53
N ASP A 188 -1.29 -18.45 -13.35
CA ASP A 188 -0.02 -19.19 -13.38
C ASP A 188 0.13 -20.22 -12.25
N GLU A 189 -0.48 -19.94 -11.08
CA GLU A 189 -0.51 -20.88 -9.96
C GLU A 189 -1.70 -21.85 -10.03
N LYS A 190 -2.77 -21.49 -10.74
CA LYS A 190 -3.92 -22.38 -11.03
C LYS A 190 -3.52 -23.50 -11.97
N GLU A 191 -2.67 -23.27 -12.98
CA GLU A 191 -2.16 -24.36 -13.82
C GLU A 191 -1.46 -25.42 -12.96
N ASN A 192 -0.65 -24.97 -11.99
CA ASN A 192 0.06 -25.84 -11.04
C ASN A 192 -0.87 -26.55 -10.04
N GLU A 193 -2.02 -25.95 -9.70
CA GLU A 193 -3.02 -26.55 -8.81
C GLU A 193 -3.94 -27.51 -9.58
N ILE A 194 -4.33 -27.17 -10.82
CA ILE A 194 -5.09 -28.04 -11.74
C ILE A 194 -4.26 -29.27 -12.10
N GLU A 195 -2.96 -29.14 -12.37
CA GLU A 195 -2.07 -30.29 -12.59
C GLU A 195 -1.97 -31.20 -11.34
N ARG A 196 -1.93 -30.60 -10.14
CA ARG A 196 -1.94 -31.35 -8.88
C ARG A 196 -3.27 -32.05 -8.62
N ASP A 197 -4.38 -31.37 -8.87
CA ASP A 197 -5.73 -31.90 -8.72
C ASP A 197 -6.00 -33.00 -9.76
N LEU A 198 -5.54 -32.83 -11.01
CA LEU A 198 -5.58 -33.87 -12.04
C LEU A 198 -4.76 -35.10 -11.63
N SER A 199 -3.55 -34.91 -11.08
CA SER A 199 -2.71 -36.01 -10.60
C SER A 199 -3.36 -36.76 -9.43
N LEU A 200 -4.01 -36.04 -8.50
CA LEU A 200 -4.78 -36.62 -7.41
C LEU A 200 -6.02 -37.38 -7.93
N LEU A 201 -6.75 -36.81 -8.90
CA LEU A 201 -7.89 -37.45 -9.53
C LEU A 201 -7.48 -38.73 -10.27
N GLU A 202 -6.35 -38.71 -11.00
CA GLU A 202 -5.80 -39.89 -11.67
C GLU A 202 -5.42 -40.99 -10.67
N GLN A 203 -4.82 -40.63 -9.53
CA GLN A 203 -4.56 -41.59 -8.45
C GLN A 203 -5.86 -42.15 -7.87
N GLN A 204 -6.89 -41.33 -7.72
CA GLN A 204 -8.21 -41.74 -7.24
C GLN A 204 -8.91 -42.66 -8.24
N ILE A 205 -8.86 -42.35 -9.53
CA ILE A 205 -9.38 -43.18 -10.62
C ILE A 205 -8.65 -44.54 -10.65
N ARG A 206 -7.32 -44.57 -10.50
CA ARG A 206 -6.57 -45.84 -10.40
C ARG A 206 -7.00 -46.67 -9.18
N ARG A 207 -7.21 -46.03 -8.02
CA ARG A 207 -7.72 -46.72 -6.81
C ARG A 207 -9.15 -47.21 -7.00
N LEU A 208 -10.02 -46.42 -7.63
CA LEU A 208 -11.39 -46.80 -7.95
C LEU A 208 -11.45 -47.91 -9.00
N GLN A 209 -10.56 -47.92 -9.99
CA GLN A 209 -10.41 -49.02 -10.95
C GLN A 209 -9.95 -50.31 -10.26
N MET A 210 -9.07 -50.22 -9.25
CA MET A 210 -8.73 -51.37 -8.40
C MET A 210 -9.92 -51.83 -7.52
N GLN A 211 -10.77 -50.90 -7.08
CA GLN A 211 -11.99 -51.21 -6.30
C GLN A 211 -13.17 -51.69 -7.16
N LEU A 212 -13.22 -51.36 -8.45
CA LEU A 212 -14.27 -51.80 -9.39
C LEU A 212 -14.22 -53.31 -9.69
N ASN A 213 -13.14 -53.99 -9.31
CA ASN A 213 -13.10 -55.46 -9.20
C ASN A 213 -13.93 -56.01 -8.01
N ASN A 214 -14.48 -55.15 -7.14
CA ASN A 214 -15.47 -55.48 -6.12
C ASN A 214 -16.48 -54.33 -5.95
N GLY A 215 -17.50 -54.30 -6.83
CA GLY A 215 -18.88 -53.90 -6.51
C GLY A 215 -19.20 -52.49 -5.99
N ARG A 216 -19.73 -51.68 -6.93
CA ARG A 216 -20.68 -50.53 -6.82
C ARG A 216 -20.17 -49.13 -6.40
N PRO A 217 -20.37 -48.10 -7.27
CA PRO A 217 -20.25 -46.69 -6.91
C PRO A 217 -21.62 -46.03 -6.67
N THR A 218 -21.64 -45.01 -5.81
CA THR A 218 -22.67 -43.96 -5.78
C THR A 218 -22.01 -42.61 -6.08
N PRO A 219 -22.62 -41.76 -6.93
CA PRO A 219 -22.09 -40.44 -7.23
C PRO A 219 -22.44 -39.49 -6.08
N SER A 220 -21.44 -38.89 -5.45
CA SER A 220 -21.64 -37.77 -4.53
C SER A 220 -21.71 -36.47 -5.35
N GLU A 221 -22.78 -35.73 -5.09
CA GLU A 221 -23.13 -34.40 -5.58
C GLU A 221 -21.92 -33.46 -5.77
N ASP A 222 -21.83 -32.85 -6.95
CA ASP A 222 -20.99 -31.69 -7.21
C ASP A 222 -21.47 -30.51 -6.35
N VAL A 223 -20.94 -30.43 -5.13
CA VAL A 223 -21.00 -29.21 -4.33
C VAL A 223 -20.09 -28.19 -5.02
N TYR A 224 -20.67 -27.38 -5.91
CA TYR A 224 -20.08 -26.10 -6.30
C TYR A 224 -19.90 -25.27 -5.03
N THR A 225 -18.74 -25.43 -4.38
CA THR A 225 -18.34 -24.58 -3.27
C THR A 225 -18.05 -23.22 -3.86
N GLU A 226 -19.00 -22.29 -3.75
CA GLU A 226 -18.82 -20.90 -4.17
C GLU A 226 -17.55 -20.36 -3.50
N ARG A 227 -16.53 -20.10 -4.32
CA ARG A 227 -15.25 -19.57 -3.84
C ARG A 227 -15.51 -18.20 -3.21
N CYS A 228 -14.88 -17.94 -2.07
CA CYS A 228 -15.06 -16.69 -1.36
C CYS A 228 -14.66 -15.49 -2.24
N GLN A 229 -15.61 -14.62 -2.55
CA GLN A 229 -15.37 -13.43 -3.37
C GLN A 229 -14.89 -12.21 -2.58
N ARG A 230 -14.55 -12.39 -1.29
CA ARG A 230 -14.17 -11.27 -0.44
C ARG A 230 -12.81 -10.69 -0.82
N ILE A 231 -12.64 -9.39 -0.66
CA ILE A 231 -11.36 -8.72 -0.86
C ILE A 231 -10.49 -8.81 0.39
N ILE A 232 -9.20 -9.07 0.19
CA ILE A 232 -8.16 -9.00 1.22
C ILE A 232 -6.98 -8.19 0.69
N SER A 233 -6.23 -7.58 1.61
CA SER A 233 -4.95 -6.98 1.24
C SER A 233 -3.94 -8.06 0.89
N VAL A 234 -3.14 -7.84 -0.16
CA VAL A 234 -1.99 -8.69 -0.53
C VAL A 234 -0.97 -8.76 0.61
N HIS A 235 -0.83 -7.68 1.39
CA HIS A 235 0.13 -7.57 2.49
C HIS A 235 -0.48 -7.96 3.85
N ALA A 236 -1.70 -8.53 3.86
CA ALA A 236 -2.37 -8.92 5.08
C ALA A 236 -1.52 -9.95 5.84
N SER A 237 -1.26 -9.70 7.12
CA SER A 237 -0.47 -10.57 7.98
C SER A 237 -0.96 -10.56 9.42
N CYS A 238 -0.63 -11.59 10.18
CA CYS A 238 -1.00 -11.70 11.58
C CYS A 238 -0.25 -10.67 12.44
N TRP A 239 -0.98 -9.87 13.20
CA TRP A 239 -0.39 -8.90 14.13
C TRP A 239 0.57 -9.53 15.16
N SER A 240 0.31 -10.78 15.54
CA SER A 240 1.08 -11.48 16.58
C SER A 240 2.36 -12.10 16.02
N CYS A 241 2.27 -12.99 15.03
CA CYS A 241 3.39 -13.78 14.53
C CYS A 241 3.89 -13.39 13.13
N GLY A 242 3.24 -12.44 12.44
CA GLY A 242 3.63 -12.00 11.09
C GLY A 242 3.24 -12.95 9.95
N TYR A 243 2.55 -14.07 10.24
CA TYR A 243 2.11 -15.02 9.21
C TYR A 243 1.23 -14.34 8.15
N HIS A 244 1.57 -14.49 6.86
CA HIS A 244 0.85 -13.90 5.74
C HIS A 244 -0.51 -14.57 5.49
N PHE A 245 -1.54 -13.77 5.28
CA PHE A 245 -2.91 -14.26 5.08
C PHE A 245 -3.25 -14.37 3.60
N GLU A 246 -3.52 -15.59 3.13
CA GLU A 246 -4.06 -15.87 1.78
C GLU A 246 -5.59 -15.86 1.73
N ARG A 247 -6.23 -16.06 2.88
CA ARG A 247 -7.69 -16.13 3.02
C ARG A 247 -8.16 -15.13 4.06
N CYS A 248 -9.37 -14.62 3.88
CA CYS A 248 -9.99 -13.65 4.79
C CYS A 248 -10.27 -14.27 6.17
N PHE A 249 -10.44 -13.41 7.17
CA PHE A 249 -10.71 -13.83 8.55
C PHE A 249 -12.06 -14.55 8.75
N ARG A 250 -12.97 -14.47 7.76
CA ARG A 250 -14.24 -15.22 7.78
C ARG A 250 -14.08 -16.65 7.26
N CYS A 251 -13.22 -16.86 6.25
CA CYS A 251 -12.92 -18.19 5.74
C CYS A 251 -12.00 -18.97 6.68
N VAL A 252 -11.08 -18.28 7.37
CA VAL A 252 -10.16 -18.89 8.33
C VAL A 252 -10.19 -18.07 9.61
N SER A 253 -10.78 -18.64 10.67
CA SER A 253 -11.00 -17.97 11.96
C SER A 253 -9.77 -17.96 12.86
N VAL A 254 -8.74 -18.74 12.56
CA VAL A 254 -7.49 -18.86 13.34
C VAL A 254 -6.25 -18.61 12.48
N CYS A 255 -5.18 -18.09 13.08
CA CYS A 255 -3.91 -17.91 12.39
C CYS A 255 -3.21 -19.27 12.21
N ASN A 256 -2.78 -19.60 10.98
CA ASN A 256 -2.07 -20.85 10.73
C ASN A 256 -0.67 -20.87 11.35
N GLY A 257 -0.08 -19.71 11.63
CA GLY A 257 1.25 -19.61 12.25
C GLY A 257 1.24 -19.75 13.77
N CYS A 258 0.31 -19.08 14.48
CA CYS A 258 0.30 -19.04 15.95
C CYS A 258 -0.98 -19.55 16.61
N GLY A 259 -1.97 -20.03 15.85
CA GLY A 259 -3.24 -20.56 16.38
C GLY A 259 -4.19 -19.53 16.99
N LEU A 260 -3.77 -18.27 17.17
CA LEU A 260 -4.62 -17.21 17.71
C LEU A 260 -5.81 -16.92 16.80
N LYS A 261 -6.95 -16.58 17.41
CA LYS A 261 -8.15 -16.15 16.71
C LYS A 261 -7.85 -14.94 15.83
N ARG A 262 -8.20 -15.01 14.54
CA ARG A 262 -8.10 -13.87 13.63
C ARG A 262 -9.16 -12.84 13.99
N ILE A 263 -8.77 -11.58 13.94
CA ILE A 263 -9.63 -10.43 14.16
C ILE A 263 -9.83 -9.67 12.84
N PRO A 264 -10.88 -8.84 12.71
CA PRO A 264 -11.13 -8.08 11.49
C PRO A 264 -9.92 -7.21 11.08
N PRO A 265 -9.77 -6.88 9.78
CA PRO A 265 -8.58 -6.21 9.25
C PRO A 265 -8.18 -4.93 10.00
N MET A 266 -9.14 -4.05 10.28
CA MET A 266 -8.89 -2.81 11.04
C MET A 266 -8.36 -3.08 12.46
N ALA A 267 -8.96 -4.05 13.16
CA ALA A 267 -8.53 -4.41 14.51
C ALA A 267 -7.13 -5.07 14.48
N ASN A 268 -6.85 -5.89 13.47
CA ASN A 268 -5.55 -6.51 13.25
C ASN A 268 -4.46 -5.46 13.00
N ASP A 269 -4.73 -4.49 12.12
CA ASP A 269 -3.77 -3.42 11.83
C ASP A 269 -3.53 -2.51 13.04
N ASN A 270 -4.58 -2.18 13.80
CA ASN A 270 -4.45 -1.41 15.05
C ASN A 270 -3.52 -2.12 16.06
N GLN A 271 -3.64 -3.44 16.23
CA GLN A 271 -2.73 -4.22 17.09
C GLN A 271 -1.29 -4.20 16.57
N LEU A 272 -1.12 -4.30 15.25
CA LEU A 272 0.19 -4.26 14.60
C LEU A 272 0.87 -2.89 14.82
N ARG A 273 0.12 -1.79 14.65
CA ARG A 273 0.57 -0.42 14.94
C ARG A 273 0.94 -0.23 16.42
N LEU A 274 0.12 -0.76 17.35
CA LEU A 274 0.40 -0.68 18.79
C LEU A 274 1.69 -1.43 19.15
N LYS A 275 1.88 -2.65 18.64
CA LYS A 275 3.10 -3.44 18.86
C LYS A 275 4.35 -2.71 18.33
N GLN A 276 4.27 -2.12 17.13
CA GLN A 276 5.37 -1.33 16.57
C GLN A 276 5.69 -0.09 17.42
N ARG A 277 4.67 0.60 17.96
CA ARG A 277 4.87 1.74 18.87
C ARG A 277 5.56 1.32 20.16
N GLN A 278 5.15 0.20 20.76
CA GLN A 278 5.78 -0.35 21.97
C GLN A 278 7.24 -0.75 21.72
N GLN A 279 7.54 -1.40 20.60
CA GLN A 279 8.92 -1.74 20.23
C GLN A 279 9.78 -0.49 20.07
N ARG A 280 9.28 0.55 19.38
CA ARG A 280 10.01 1.82 19.23
C ARG A 280 10.22 2.54 20.56
N ALA A 281 9.26 2.46 21.48
CA ALA A 281 9.39 3.02 22.82
C ALA A 281 10.43 2.26 23.67
N ALA A 282 10.44 0.93 23.60
CA ALA A 282 11.42 0.09 24.29
C ALA A 282 12.86 0.36 23.81
N TYR A 283 13.06 0.60 22.51
CA TYR A 283 14.36 1.03 21.97
C TYR A 283 14.77 2.46 22.36
N ARG A 284 13.85 3.28 22.90
CA ARG A 284 14.12 4.67 23.33
C ARG A 284 14.39 4.81 24.83
N GLN A 285 14.33 3.74 25.61
CA GLN A 285 14.89 3.75 26.96
C GLN A 285 16.38 3.44 26.87
N PRO A 286 17.29 4.37 27.21
CA PRO A 286 18.60 3.94 27.67
C PRO A 286 18.35 3.11 28.93
N ALA A 287 19.05 1.99 29.06
CA ALA A 287 19.19 1.32 30.34
C ALA A 287 19.57 2.39 31.38
N LEU A 288 18.67 2.65 32.33
CA LEU A 288 19.04 3.32 33.55
C LEU A 288 20.16 2.46 34.15
N VAL A 289 21.36 2.99 34.10
CA VAL A 289 22.49 2.47 34.88
C VAL A 289 22.02 2.60 36.33
N ASP A 290 21.90 1.46 37.00
CA ASP A 290 21.85 1.38 38.46
C ASP A 290 23.07 2.12 39.01
N GLU A 291 22.90 3.36 39.43
CA GLU A 291 23.79 4.00 40.40
C GLU A 291 23.08 3.99 41.76
N ASP A 292 23.04 2.80 42.36
CA ASP A 292 22.97 2.65 43.81
C ASP A 292 24.36 2.96 44.38
N GLU A 293 24.63 4.21 44.75
CA GLU A 293 25.61 4.53 45.80
C GLU A 293 25.52 6.00 46.23
N PHE A 294 24.67 6.32 47.21
CA PHE A 294 24.94 7.42 48.14
C PHE A 294 24.16 7.20 49.46
N SER A 295 24.78 6.44 50.36
CA SER A 295 24.43 6.42 51.79
C SER A 295 25.44 7.29 52.52
N VAL A 296 24.99 8.39 53.13
CA VAL A 296 25.81 9.22 54.03
C VAL A 296 25.00 9.54 55.28
N PHE A 297 25.01 8.59 56.22
CA PHE A 297 25.17 8.92 57.63
C PHE A 297 26.56 8.40 58.03
N GLY A 298 27.46 9.34 58.32
CA GLY A 298 28.81 9.14 58.82
C GLY A 298 29.38 10.50 59.19
#